data_AF-A0A800H9S5-F1
#
_entry.id   AF-A0A800H9S5-F1
#
_cell.length_a   1.000
_cell.length_b   1.000
_cell.length_c   1.000
_cell.angle_alpha   90.00
_cell.angle_beta   90.00
_cell.angle_gamma   90.00
#
_symmetry.space_group_name_H-M   'P 1'
#
loop_
_entity.id
_entity.type
_entity.pdbx_description
1 polymer ?
#
loop_
_entity_poly.entity_id
_entity_poly.type
_entity_poly.pdbx_seq_one_letter_code
_entity_poly.pdbx_strand_id
1 'polypeptide(L)'
;MNRNRYLIISLFIFTHILLGEQLIISHGGFSARIERDEWGVPHIYGKRDADVSFGLAYAHAQDDFKTIYDILLATRGKLASVYGKDAAVNDYYVHLMDLWNTIDSNYESDVADDVKLLCDAYAAGINLFLEDYPEQEKKNIFPVSGKDLIAGFSHRMPLMFGLDGVMKKLSKEQRPQLIGLNENDENSESFRMLASNVFAIAPHRSSDGYTRIWINSHQPWDGPVA
;
A
#
# COMPACT_ATOMS: atom_id res chain seq x y z
N MET A 1 -2.15 -37.76 35.02
CA MET A 1 -2.06 -37.63 33.54
C MET A 1 -2.09 -36.19 33.00
N ASN A 2 -2.40 -35.15 33.80
CA ASN A 2 -2.50 -33.77 33.28
C ASN A 2 -1.22 -32.92 33.33
N ARG A 3 -0.22 -33.26 34.15
CA ARG A 3 1.00 -32.43 34.32
C ARG A 3 1.89 -32.39 33.08
N ASN A 4 1.96 -33.50 32.32
CA ASN A 4 2.76 -33.58 31.09
C ASN A 4 2.12 -32.84 29.91
N ARG A 5 0.79 -32.68 29.88
CA ARG A 5 0.09 -31.93 28.82
C ARG A 5 0.37 -30.43 28.91
N TYR A 6 0.33 -29.86 30.12
CA TYR A 6 0.67 -28.45 30.32
C TYR A 6 2.16 -28.17 30.08
N LEU A 7 3.04 -29.12 30.39
CA LEU A 7 4.48 -28.99 30.13
C LEU A 7 4.77 -28.97 28.62
N ILE A 8 4.10 -29.83 27.83
CA ILE A 8 4.28 -29.89 26.36
C ILE A 8 3.68 -28.65 25.68
N ILE A 9 2.50 -28.20 26.10
CA ILE A 9 1.88 -26.97 25.57
C ILE A 9 2.74 -25.74 25.91
N SER A 10 3.25 -25.65 27.14
CA SER A 10 4.18 -24.60 27.54
C SER A 10 5.49 -24.66 26.76
N LEU A 11 6.02 -25.85 26.44
CA LEU A 11 7.24 -26.01 25.67
C LEU A 11 7.05 -25.58 24.21
N PHE A 12 5.90 -25.90 23.59
CA PHE A 12 5.55 -25.49 22.23
C PHE A 12 5.41 -23.97 22.09
N ILE A 13 4.68 -23.33 23.04
CA ILE A 13 4.54 -21.87 23.09
C ILE A 13 5.91 -21.21 23.31
N PHE A 14 6.75 -21.77 24.18
CA PHE A 14 8.08 -21.24 24.44
C PHE A 14 9.03 -21.41 23.25
N THR A 15 8.93 -22.50 22.47
CA THR A 15 9.71 -22.67 21.23
C THR A 15 9.25 -21.75 20.10
N HIS A 16 7.96 -21.44 19.96
CA HIS A 16 7.50 -20.44 18.98
C HIS A 16 7.96 -19.02 19.35
N ILE A 17 7.97 -18.67 20.64
CA ILE A 17 8.45 -17.37 21.12
C ILE A 17 9.97 -17.21 20.95
N LEU A 18 10.75 -18.30 21.08
CA LEU A 18 12.22 -18.23 21.02
C LEU A 18 12.85 -18.29 19.62
N LEU A 19 12.14 -18.79 18.62
CA LEU A 19 12.71 -19.02 17.28
C LEU A 19 12.38 -17.93 16.25
N GLY A 20 11.47 -17.01 16.56
CA GLY A 20 10.91 -16.10 15.57
C GLY A 20 10.07 -16.86 14.53
N GLU A 21 8.98 -16.26 14.06
CA GLU A 21 8.22 -16.85 12.95
C GLU A 21 9.00 -16.60 11.64
N GLN A 22 9.87 -17.55 11.30
CA GLN A 22 10.51 -17.59 10.00
C GLN A 22 9.56 -18.22 8.99
N LEU A 23 9.12 -17.44 8.00
CA LEU A 23 8.26 -17.89 6.92
C LEU A 23 9.05 -17.94 5.61
N ILE A 24 8.96 -19.04 4.87
CA ILE A 24 9.51 -19.16 3.52
C ILE A 24 8.33 -19.33 2.57
N ILE A 25 8.18 -18.40 1.64
CA ILE A 25 7.09 -18.38 0.67
C ILE A 25 7.62 -18.46 -0.76
N SER A 26 6.82 -19.03 -1.66
CA SER A 26 7.12 -19.08 -3.09
C SER A 26 5.86 -19.17 -3.93
N HIS A 27 5.75 -18.33 -4.95
CA HIS A 27 4.66 -18.37 -5.92
C HIS A 27 5.10 -17.67 -7.22
N GLY A 28 4.57 -18.08 -8.37
CA GLY A 28 4.80 -17.37 -9.64
C GLY A 28 6.28 -17.24 -10.08
N GLY A 29 7.17 -18.11 -9.60
CA GLY A 29 8.62 -18.02 -9.90
C GLY A 29 9.40 -17.06 -9.00
N PHE A 30 8.78 -16.54 -7.93
CA PHE A 30 9.42 -15.75 -6.88
C PHE A 30 9.52 -16.55 -5.57
N SER A 31 10.52 -16.24 -4.75
CA SER A 31 10.65 -16.85 -3.42
C SER A 31 11.30 -15.90 -2.43
N ALA A 32 10.73 -15.79 -1.23
CA ALA A 32 11.26 -14.92 -0.18
C ALA A 32 11.26 -15.64 1.17
N ARG A 33 12.20 -15.25 2.03
CA ARG A 33 12.20 -15.55 3.46
C ARG A 33 11.81 -14.29 4.22
N ILE A 34 10.85 -14.40 5.13
CA ILE A 34 10.35 -13.32 5.97
C ILE A 34 10.63 -13.71 7.42
N GLU A 35 11.25 -12.81 8.17
CA GLU A 35 11.48 -12.93 9.60
C GLU A 35 10.91 -11.70 10.29
N ARG A 36 10.07 -11.88 11.31
CA ARG A 36 9.55 -10.76 12.09
C ARG A 36 10.30 -10.63 13.41
N ASP A 37 10.63 -9.39 13.77
CA ASP A 37 11.19 -9.08 15.08
C ASP A 37 10.10 -9.04 16.17
N GLU A 38 10.49 -8.71 17.40
CA GLU A 38 9.57 -8.64 18.55
C GLU A 38 8.47 -7.58 18.43
N TRP A 39 8.64 -6.60 17.54
CA TRP A 39 7.67 -5.54 17.24
C TRP A 39 6.81 -5.88 16.00
N GLY A 40 7.04 -7.05 15.41
CA GLY A 40 6.38 -7.49 14.19
C GLY A 40 6.98 -6.91 12.92
N VAL A 41 8.11 -6.22 12.95
CA VAL A 41 8.72 -5.61 11.75
C VAL A 41 9.24 -6.72 10.82
N PRO A 42 8.79 -6.79 9.55
CA PRO A 42 9.24 -7.82 8.63
C PRO A 42 10.61 -7.51 8.04
N HIS A 43 11.57 -8.40 8.26
CA HIS A 43 12.85 -8.48 7.59
C HIS A 43 12.76 -9.47 6.43
N ILE A 44 12.79 -8.96 5.20
CA ILE A 44 12.54 -9.74 3.99
C ILE A 44 13.84 -10.00 3.23
N TYR A 45 14.08 -11.25 2.87
CA TYR A 45 15.27 -11.71 2.18
C TYR A 45 14.89 -12.44 0.89
N GLY A 46 15.45 -11.98 -0.22
CA GLY A 46 15.29 -12.57 -1.56
C GLY A 46 16.61 -12.59 -2.31
N LYS A 47 16.72 -13.40 -3.38
CA LYS A 47 17.92 -13.44 -4.24
C LYS A 47 17.98 -12.28 -5.23
N ARG A 48 16.82 -11.75 -5.60
CA ARG A 48 16.62 -10.61 -6.51
C ARG A 48 15.76 -9.57 -5.82
N ASP A 49 15.82 -8.32 -6.28
CA ASP A 49 14.92 -7.27 -5.78
C ASP A 49 13.44 -7.63 -5.98
N ALA A 50 13.12 -8.33 -7.07
CA ALA A 50 11.78 -8.88 -7.32
C ALA A 50 11.34 -9.90 -6.25
N ASP A 51 12.25 -10.76 -5.81
CA ASP A 51 11.94 -11.71 -4.72
C ASP A 51 11.67 -10.98 -3.40
N VAL A 52 12.40 -9.89 -3.13
CA VAL A 52 12.15 -9.04 -1.95
C VAL A 52 10.81 -8.31 -2.08
N SER A 53 10.48 -7.78 -3.25
CA SER A 53 9.18 -7.14 -3.55
C SER A 53 8.01 -8.10 -3.32
N PHE A 54 8.15 -9.35 -3.77
CA PHE A 54 7.20 -10.43 -3.51
C PHE A 54 7.01 -10.71 -2.02
N GLY A 55 8.11 -10.83 -1.26
CA GLY A 55 8.05 -11.01 0.19
C GLY A 55 7.43 -9.83 0.94
N LEU A 56 7.75 -8.61 0.50
CA LEU A 56 7.17 -7.38 1.03
C LEU A 56 5.66 -7.35 0.85
N ALA A 57 5.17 -7.67 -0.35
CA ALA A 57 3.75 -7.65 -0.63
C ALA A 57 2.97 -8.64 0.24
N TYR A 58 3.50 -9.85 0.44
CA TYR A 58 2.87 -10.85 1.30
C TYR A 58 2.85 -10.40 2.76
N ALA A 59 3.98 -9.92 3.31
CA ALA A 59 4.04 -9.40 4.68
C ALA A 59 3.12 -8.19 4.90
N HIS A 60 3.10 -7.26 3.94
CA HIS A 60 2.26 -6.07 3.98
C HIS A 60 0.77 -6.44 3.93
N ALA A 61 0.38 -7.44 3.13
CA ALA A 61 -0.98 -7.96 3.13
C ALA A 61 -1.36 -8.63 4.46
N GLN A 62 -0.45 -9.36 5.10
CA GLN A 62 -0.71 -9.90 6.44
C GLN A 62 -1.01 -8.81 7.47
N ASP A 63 -0.36 -7.64 7.35
CA ASP A 63 -0.48 -6.56 8.32
C ASP A 63 -1.67 -5.64 8.03
N ASP A 64 -1.93 -5.30 6.77
CA ASP A 64 -3.00 -4.36 6.38
C ASP A 64 -3.62 -4.67 4.99
N PHE A 65 -4.15 -5.88 4.84
CA PHE A 65 -4.84 -6.26 3.61
C PHE A 65 -6.05 -5.36 3.29
N LYS A 66 -6.77 -4.86 4.30
CA LYS A 66 -7.98 -4.05 4.06
C LYS A 66 -7.64 -2.77 3.29
N THR A 67 -6.59 -2.06 3.69
CA THR A 67 -6.16 -0.85 2.98
C THR A 67 -5.70 -1.18 1.56
N ILE A 68 -4.93 -2.26 1.38
CA ILE A 68 -4.52 -2.73 0.03
C ILE A 68 -5.74 -3.04 -0.84
N TYR A 69 -6.74 -3.73 -0.29
CA TYR A 69 -7.99 -4.04 -0.98
C TYR A 69 -8.74 -2.79 -1.43
N ASP A 70 -8.90 -1.82 -0.52
CA ASP A 70 -9.59 -0.56 -0.81
C ASP A 70 -8.85 0.24 -1.89
N ILE A 71 -7.51 0.27 -1.85
CA ILE A 71 -6.68 0.91 -2.89
C ILE A 71 -6.87 0.22 -4.23
N LEU A 72 -6.84 -1.12 -4.29
CA LEU A 72 -7.03 -1.86 -5.55
C LEU A 72 -8.41 -1.62 -6.16
N LEU A 73 -9.46 -1.52 -5.34
CA LEU A 73 -10.78 -1.12 -5.83
C LEU A 73 -10.80 0.32 -6.32
N ALA A 74 -10.16 1.23 -5.58
CA ALA A 74 -10.11 2.63 -5.93
C ALA A 74 -9.41 2.85 -7.28
N THR A 75 -8.26 2.21 -7.51
CA THR A 75 -7.50 2.34 -8.75
C THR A 75 -8.23 1.69 -9.92
N ARG A 76 -8.95 0.59 -9.69
CA ARG A 76 -9.80 -0.07 -10.69
C ARG A 76 -11.10 0.66 -11.00
N GLY A 77 -11.41 1.75 -10.30
CA GLY A 77 -12.67 2.47 -10.45
C GLY A 77 -13.88 1.63 -10.04
N LYS A 78 -13.73 0.84 -8.97
CA LYS A 78 -14.77 -0.07 -8.45
C LYS A 78 -15.03 0.13 -6.96
N LEU A 79 -14.58 1.22 -6.36
CA LEU A 79 -14.72 1.46 -4.92
C LEU A 79 -16.19 1.59 -4.51
N ALA A 80 -17.03 2.18 -5.38
CA ALA A 80 -18.47 2.31 -5.15
C ALA A 80 -19.21 0.96 -5.14
N SER A 81 -18.62 -0.09 -5.71
CA SER A 81 -19.22 -1.44 -5.64
C SER A 81 -19.27 -2.01 -4.21
N VAL A 82 -18.44 -1.48 -3.32
CA VAL A 82 -18.38 -1.89 -1.90
C VAL A 82 -18.92 -0.80 -0.99
N TYR A 83 -18.55 0.46 -1.22
CA TYR A 83 -18.86 1.59 -0.32
C TYR A 83 -20.02 2.48 -0.80
N GLY A 84 -20.65 2.16 -1.93
CA GLY A 84 -21.83 2.84 -2.43
C GLY A 84 -21.56 4.21 -3.05
N LYS A 85 -22.61 5.03 -3.13
CA LYS A 85 -22.66 6.28 -3.92
C LYS A 85 -21.54 7.27 -3.56
N ASP A 86 -21.17 7.37 -2.30
CA ASP A 86 -20.17 8.36 -1.85
C ASP A 86 -18.77 8.06 -2.39
N ALA A 87 -18.47 6.80 -2.69
CA ALA A 87 -17.23 6.38 -3.33
C ALA A 87 -17.25 6.51 -4.86
N ALA A 88 -18.41 6.77 -5.48
CA ALA A 88 -18.53 6.88 -6.94
C ALA A 88 -17.76 8.07 -7.52
N VAL A 89 -17.42 9.07 -6.70
CA VAL A 89 -16.57 10.20 -7.10
C VAL A 89 -15.18 9.72 -7.54
N ASN A 90 -14.62 8.75 -6.82
CA ASN A 90 -13.35 8.12 -7.18
C ASN A 90 -13.48 7.34 -8.49
N ASP A 91 -14.52 6.53 -8.62
CA ASP A 91 -14.70 5.67 -9.79
C ASP A 91 -14.91 6.51 -11.06
N TYR A 92 -15.69 7.58 -10.94
CA TYR A 92 -15.82 8.58 -12.00
C TYR A 92 -14.49 9.22 -12.37
N TYR A 93 -13.65 9.57 -11.39
CA TYR A 93 -12.32 10.13 -11.64
C TYR A 93 -11.41 9.17 -12.44
N VAL A 94 -11.39 7.88 -12.09
CA VAL A 94 -10.61 6.85 -12.82
C VAL A 94 -10.99 6.80 -14.29
N HIS A 95 -12.30 6.84 -14.57
CA HIS A 95 -12.82 6.84 -15.94
C HIS A 95 -12.64 8.18 -16.66
N LEU A 96 -12.80 9.30 -15.96
CA LEU A 96 -12.61 10.65 -16.52
C LEU A 96 -11.17 10.87 -16.98
N MET A 97 -10.20 10.37 -16.22
CA MET A 97 -8.78 10.45 -16.57
C MET A 97 -8.32 9.36 -17.53
N ASP A 98 -9.23 8.49 -17.97
CA ASP A 98 -8.93 7.38 -18.87
C ASP A 98 -7.73 6.53 -18.40
N LEU A 99 -7.65 6.32 -17.08
CA LEU A 99 -6.45 5.81 -16.39
C LEU A 99 -5.99 4.47 -16.97
N TRP A 100 -6.91 3.53 -17.12
CA TRP A 100 -6.58 2.16 -17.56
C TRP A 100 -6.24 2.08 -19.03
N ASN A 101 -6.94 2.80 -19.90
CA ASN A 101 -6.58 2.83 -21.32
C ASN A 101 -5.21 3.46 -21.54
N THR A 102 -4.88 4.51 -20.77
CA THR A 102 -3.55 5.14 -20.78
C THR A 102 -2.47 4.14 -20.36
N ILE A 103 -2.68 3.44 -19.24
CA ILE A 103 -1.75 2.41 -18.78
C ILE A 103 -1.63 1.29 -19.80
N ASP A 104 -2.73 0.73 -20.29
CA ASP A 104 -2.70 -0.41 -21.20
C ASP A 104 -2.00 -0.07 -22.53
N SER A 105 -2.17 1.15 -23.03
CA SER A 105 -1.55 1.61 -24.27
C SER A 105 -0.05 1.88 -24.13
N ASN A 106 0.38 2.33 -22.95
CA ASN A 106 1.73 2.83 -22.73
C ASN A 106 2.60 1.91 -21.87
N TYR A 107 2.03 0.91 -21.19
CA TYR A 107 2.75 0.09 -20.20
C TYR A 107 4.03 -0.53 -20.76
N GLU A 108 3.97 -1.00 -22.00
CA GLU A 108 5.13 -1.64 -22.63
C GLU A 108 6.25 -0.66 -22.98
N SER A 109 5.92 0.58 -23.36
CA SER A 109 6.88 1.60 -23.77
C SER A 109 7.42 2.45 -22.61
N ASP A 110 6.56 2.79 -21.66
CA ASP A 110 6.83 3.82 -20.66
C ASP A 110 7.38 3.23 -19.36
N VAL A 111 7.09 1.96 -19.07
CA VAL A 111 7.55 1.27 -17.85
C VAL A 111 8.80 0.46 -18.19
N ALA A 112 9.87 0.65 -17.43
CA ALA A 112 11.09 -0.13 -17.60
C ALA A 112 10.88 -1.60 -17.16
N ASP A 113 11.54 -2.55 -17.83
CA ASP A 113 11.31 -3.98 -17.61
C ASP A 113 11.65 -4.46 -16.19
N ASP A 114 12.64 -3.83 -15.55
CA ASP A 114 12.98 -4.08 -14.14
C ASP A 114 11.84 -3.63 -13.21
N VAL A 115 11.22 -2.49 -13.47
CA VAL A 115 10.03 -2.01 -12.74
C VAL A 115 8.84 -2.94 -12.98
N LYS A 116 8.59 -3.37 -14.22
CA LYS A 116 7.53 -4.36 -14.53
C LYS A 116 7.73 -5.62 -13.68
N LEU A 117 8.96 -6.14 -13.62
CA LEU A 117 9.30 -7.33 -12.84
C LEU A 117 9.07 -7.12 -11.33
N LEU A 118 9.42 -5.95 -10.77
CA LEU A 118 9.16 -5.63 -9.36
C LEU A 118 7.65 -5.59 -9.06
N CYS A 119 6.86 -4.97 -9.95
CA CYS A 119 5.42 -4.85 -9.82
C CYS A 119 4.73 -6.22 -9.96
N ASP A 120 5.13 -7.04 -10.93
CA ASP A 120 4.61 -8.40 -11.09
C ASP A 120 4.91 -9.28 -9.88
N ALA A 121 6.11 -9.14 -9.31
CA ALA A 121 6.47 -9.85 -8.09
C ALA A 121 5.65 -9.38 -6.88
N TYR A 122 5.42 -8.08 -6.74
CA TYR A 122 4.55 -7.53 -5.68
C TYR A 122 3.11 -8.06 -5.83
N ALA A 123 2.57 -8.03 -7.05
CA ALA A 123 1.24 -8.57 -7.36
C ALA A 123 1.14 -10.08 -7.05
N ALA A 124 2.19 -10.85 -7.38
CA ALA A 124 2.26 -12.27 -7.04
C ALA A 124 2.23 -12.52 -5.52
N GLY A 125 2.83 -11.63 -4.71
CA GLY A 125 2.80 -11.73 -3.25
C GLY A 125 1.40 -11.48 -2.68
N ILE A 126 0.67 -10.50 -3.21
CA ILE A 126 -0.76 -10.29 -2.85
C ILE A 126 -1.61 -11.50 -3.28
N ASN A 127 -1.39 -12.03 -4.49
CA ASN A 127 -2.15 -13.18 -4.98
C ASN A 127 -1.90 -14.43 -4.11
N LEU A 128 -0.65 -14.69 -3.71
CA LEU A 128 -0.36 -15.79 -2.77
C LEU A 128 -1.08 -15.58 -1.43
N PHE A 129 -1.06 -14.37 -0.87
CA PHE A 129 -1.82 -14.06 0.34
C PHE A 129 -3.32 -14.36 0.17
N LEU A 130 -3.93 -13.96 -0.95
CA LEU A 130 -5.33 -14.23 -1.23
C LEU A 130 -5.65 -15.73 -1.40
N GLU A 131 -4.68 -16.53 -1.89
CA GLU A 131 -4.79 -17.98 -1.98
C GLU A 131 -4.72 -18.65 -0.61
N ASP A 132 -3.84 -18.17 0.27
CA ASP A 132 -3.63 -18.69 1.63
C ASP A 132 -4.78 -18.30 2.59
N TYR A 133 -5.46 -17.18 2.35
CA TYR A 133 -6.55 -16.64 3.17
C TYR A 133 -7.87 -16.43 2.37
N PRO A 134 -8.49 -17.51 1.86
CA PRO A 134 -9.65 -17.43 0.97
C PRO A 134 -10.91 -16.85 1.64
N GLU A 135 -11.00 -16.89 2.97
CA GLU A 135 -12.09 -16.30 3.77
C GLU A 135 -12.19 -14.78 3.66
N GLN A 136 -11.16 -14.11 3.11
CA GLN A 136 -11.25 -12.70 2.77
C GLN A 136 -12.35 -12.43 1.71
N GLU A 137 -12.84 -13.47 0.99
CA GLU A 137 -13.96 -13.43 0.03
C GLU A 137 -13.82 -12.37 -1.10
N LYS A 138 -12.61 -11.94 -1.42
CA LYS A 138 -12.36 -10.80 -2.33
C LYS A 138 -12.07 -11.20 -3.78
N LYS A 139 -12.95 -12.02 -4.38
CA LYS A 139 -12.84 -12.44 -5.79
C LYS A 139 -12.86 -11.29 -6.81
N ASN A 140 -13.38 -10.12 -6.43
CA ASN A 140 -13.50 -8.97 -7.32
C ASN A 140 -12.19 -8.24 -7.62
N ILE A 141 -11.13 -8.49 -6.83
CA ILE A 141 -9.79 -7.95 -7.10
C ILE A 141 -8.80 -9.01 -7.62
N PHE A 142 -9.12 -10.29 -7.49
CA PHE A 142 -8.23 -11.36 -7.94
C PHE A 142 -8.39 -11.62 -9.46
N PRO A 143 -7.28 -11.87 -10.21
CA PRO A 143 -5.90 -11.70 -9.78
C PRO A 143 -5.48 -10.23 -9.79
N VAL A 144 -4.50 -9.90 -8.94
CA VAL A 144 -3.74 -8.65 -8.98
C VAL A 144 -2.62 -8.81 -10.00
N SER A 145 -2.30 -7.73 -10.73
CA SER A 145 -1.27 -7.68 -11.78
C SER A 145 -0.26 -6.55 -11.53
N GLY A 146 0.91 -6.60 -12.18
CA GLY A 146 1.88 -5.50 -12.10
C GLY A 146 1.30 -4.14 -12.53
N LYS A 147 0.37 -4.12 -13.49
CA LYS A 147 -0.33 -2.91 -13.92
C LYS A 147 -1.17 -2.27 -12.82
N ASP A 148 -1.72 -3.05 -11.89
CA ASP A 148 -2.46 -2.50 -10.74
C ASP A 148 -1.58 -1.62 -9.85
N LEU A 149 -0.29 -1.97 -9.69
CA LEU A 149 0.65 -1.14 -8.94
C LEU A 149 0.96 0.16 -9.67
N ILE A 150 1.19 0.10 -10.99
CA ILE A 150 1.37 1.31 -11.81
C ILE A 150 0.12 2.21 -11.76
N ALA A 151 -1.07 1.60 -11.81
CA ALA A 151 -2.34 2.32 -11.63
C ALA A 151 -2.42 2.99 -10.26
N GLY A 152 -1.94 2.31 -9.20
CA GLY A 152 -1.82 2.89 -7.85
C GLY A 152 -1.00 4.17 -7.80
N PHE A 153 0.20 4.16 -8.39
CA PHE A 153 1.05 5.36 -8.43
C PHE A 153 0.41 6.49 -9.27
N SER A 154 -0.09 6.16 -10.46
CA SER A 154 -0.70 7.13 -11.37
C SER A 154 -1.99 7.75 -10.81
N HIS A 155 -2.81 6.96 -10.11
CA HIS A 155 -4.05 7.40 -9.46
C HIS A 155 -3.80 8.38 -8.30
N ARG A 156 -2.73 8.16 -7.53
CA ARG A 156 -2.42 8.99 -6.35
C ARG A 156 -1.81 10.34 -6.69
N MET A 157 -1.04 10.44 -7.77
CA MET A 157 -0.31 11.66 -8.11
C MET A 157 -1.22 12.90 -8.18
N PRO A 158 -2.42 12.86 -8.79
CA PRO A 158 -3.32 14.00 -8.82
C PRO A 158 -3.92 14.42 -7.48
N LEU A 159 -3.98 13.50 -6.50
CA LEU A 159 -4.46 13.81 -5.15
C LEU A 159 -3.46 14.70 -4.40
N MET A 160 -2.15 14.62 -4.73
CA MET A 160 -1.12 15.43 -4.08
C MET A 160 -1.22 16.94 -4.39
N PHE A 161 -1.93 17.32 -5.45
CA PHE A 161 -2.20 18.73 -5.78
C PHE A 161 -3.69 19.11 -5.62
N GLY A 162 -4.46 18.30 -4.88
CA GLY A 162 -5.82 18.65 -4.42
C GLY A 162 -6.94 18.40 -5.42
N LEU A 163 -6.73 17.55 -6.44
CA LEU A 163 -7.78 17.22 -7.41
C LEU A 163 -9.00 16.57 -6.75
N ASP A 164 -8.80 15.75 -5.73
CA ASP A 164 -9.85 15.09 -4.96
C ASP A 164 -10.85 16.09 -4.36
N GLY A 165 -10.35 17.19 -3.80
CA GLY A 165 -11.18 18.27 -3.26
C GLY A 165 -12.02 18.94 -4.34
N VAL A 166 -11.45 19.15 -5.53
CA VAL A 166 -12.18 19.71 -6.69
C VAL A 166 -13.26 18.74 -7.17
N MET A 167 -12.92 17.46 -7.36
CA MET A 167 -13.87 16.44 -7.79
C MET A 167 -15.03 16.28 -6.80
N LYS A 168 -14.73 16.31 -5.49
CA LYS A 168 -15.75 16.26 -4.45
C LYS A 168 -16.69 17.47 -4.50
N LYS A 169 -16.16 18.68 -4.72
CA LYS A 169 -17.00 19.89 -4.90
C LYS A 169 -17.93 19.77 -6.12
N LEU A 170 -17.43 19.25 -7.24
CA LEU A 170 -18.19 19.05 -8.47
C LEU A 170 -19.25 17.94 -8.37
N SER A 171 -19.02 16.95 -7.51
CA SER A 171 -19.94 15.82 -7.30
C SER A 171 -21.20 16.15 -6.48
N LYS A 172 -21.26 17.33 -5.85
CA LYS A 172 -22.41 17.76 -5.04
C LYS A 172 -23.64 18.00 -5.93
N GLU A 173 -24.84 17.79 -5.37
CA GLU A 173 -26.11 17.97 -6.08
C GLU A 173 -26.29 19.40 -6.63
N GLN A 174 -25.86 20.40 -5.86
CA GLN A 174 -25.79 21.77 -6.33
C GLN A 174 -24.41 22.05 -6.90
N ARG A 175 -24.37 22.41 -8.19
CA ARG A 175 -23.13 22.82 -8.86
C ARG A 175 -22.56 24.05 -8.16
N PRO A 176 -21.25 24.05 -7.83
CA PRO A 176 -20.64 25.23 -7.24
C PRO A 176 -20.69 26.41 -8.21
N GLN A 177 -21.01 27.61 -7.71
CA GLN A 177 -21.06 28.83 -8.52
C GLN A 177 -19.66 29.32 -8.96
N LEU A 178 -18.61 28.92 -8.24
CA LEU A 178 -17.22 29.20 -8.55
C LEU A 178 -16.42 27.89 -8.49
N ILE A 179 -15.59 27.66 -9.51
CA ILE A 179 -14.57 26.61 -9.52
C ILE A 179 -13.22 27.33 -9.42
N GLY A 180 -12.70 27.49 -8.20
CA GLY A 180 -11.47 28.24 -7.89
C GLY A 180 -11.23 28.37 -6.39
N LEU A 181 -10.12 28.97 -5.97
CA LEU A 181 -9.83 29.26 -4.56
C LEU A 181 -10.76 30.38 -4.07
N ASN A 182 -11.59 30.09 -3.06
CA ASN A 182 -12.42 31.06 -2.36
C ASN A 182 -11.88 31.24 -0.92
N GLU A 183 -11.99 32.42 -0.32
CA GLU A 183 -11.53 32.65 1.07
C GLU A 183 -12.21 31.72 2.09
N ASN A 184 -13.41 31.22 1.75
CA ASN A 184 -14.20 30.30 2.59
C ASN A 184 -14.01 28.82 2.23
N ASP A 185 -13.15 28.48 1.27
CA ASP A 185 -12.90 27.09 0.86
C ASP A 185 -11.93 26.33 1.79
N GLU A 186 -11.47 26.96 2.89
CA GLU A 186 -10.54 26.39 3.86
C GLU A 186 -11.09 25.20 4.67
N ASN A 187 -12.36 24.84 4.51
CA ASN A 187 -13.06 23.84 5.34
C ASN A 187 -13.32 22.49 4.65
N SER A 188 -12.55 22.10 3.62
CA SER A 188 -12.45 20.67 3.34
C SER A 188 -11.42 20.05 4.28
N GLU A 189 -11.87 19.39 5.34
CA GLU A 189 -11.04 18.53 6.20
C GLU A 189 -10.26 17.44 5.43
N SER A 190 -10.49 17.28 4.13
CA SER A 190 -9.71 16.41 3.26
C SER A 190 -8.29 16.95 3.10
N PHE A 191 -7.36 16.30 3.81
CA PHE A 191 -5.92 16.39 3.65
C PHE A 191 -5.35 17.80 3.75
N ARG A 192 -5.46 18.45 4.92
CA ARG A 192 -4.43 19.43 5.29
C ARG A 192 -3.10 18.67 5.38
N MET A 193 -2.28 18.73 4.33
CA MET A 193 -0.89 18.31 4.40
C MET A 193 -0.19 19.20 5.44
N LEU A 194 -0.18 18.73 6.68
CA LEU A 194 0.59 19.31 7.76
C LEU A 194 2.06 19.13 7.38
N ALA A 195 2.83 20.21 7.44
CA ALA A 195 4.23 20.22 7.04
C ALA A 195 5.01 19.07 7.70
N SER A 196 6.02 18.52 7.04
CA SER A 196 6.94 17.51 7.60
C SER A 196 8.31 18.11 7.89
N ASN A 197 9.10 17.47 8.76
CA ASN A 197 10.46 17.90 9.08
C ASN A 197 11.49 16.92 8.49
N VAL A 198 12.59 17.48 7.97
CA VAL A 198 13.78 16.71 7.61
C VAL A 198 15.03 17.52 7.93
N PHE A 199 16.00 16.86 8.56
CA PHE A 199 17.32 17.44 8.82
C PHE A 199 18.40 16.53 8.26
N ALA A 200 19.33 17.10 7.50
CA ALA A 200 20.55 16.43 7.06
C ALA A 200 21.77 17.18 7.62
N ILE A 201 22.60 16.47 8.38
CA ILE A 201 23.78 17.03 9.03
C ILE A 201 25.02 16.43 8.37
N ALA A 202 25.85 17.29 7.78
CA ALA A 202 27.11 16.89 7.18
C ALA A 202 28.11 16.39 8.24
N PRO A 203 29.04 15.49 7.89
CA PRO A 203 30.07 14.95 8.80
C PRO A 203 30.83 16.01 9.62
N HIS A 204 31.23 17.12 8.99
CA HIS A 204 31.99 18.19 9.69
C HIS A 204 31.14 18.98 10.70
N ARG A 205 29.81 18.76 10.72
CA ARG A 205 28.86 19.37 11.68
C ARG A 205 28.36 18.36 12.70
N SER A 206 28.78 17.09 12.65
CA SER A 206 28.47 16.07 13.65
C SER A 206 29.70 15.83 14.54
N SER A 207 29.46 15.53 15.82
CA SER A 207 30.53 15.32 16.81
C SER A 207 31.34 14.04 16.57
N ASP A 208 30.82 13.12 15.77
CA ASP A 208 31.40 11.82 15.49
C ASP A 208 31.88 11.67 14.04
N GLY A 209 31.77 12.71 13.22
CA GLY A 209 32.27 12.72 11.85
C GLY A 209 31.45 11.88 10.85
N TYR A 210 30.21 11.51 11.16
CA TYR A 210 29.31 10.81 10.24
C TYR A 210 28.14 11.70 9.78
N THR A 211 27.65 11.45 8.57
CA THR A 211 26.41 12.08 8.08
C THR A 211 25.22 11.60 8.92
N ARG A 212 24.36 12.52 9.35
CA ARG A 212 23.10 12.19 10.04
C ARG A 212 21.91 12.62 9.20
N ILE A 213 20.88 11.77 9.15
CA ILE A 213 19.58 12.12 8.58
C ILE A 213 18.52 11.89 9.64
N TRP A 214 17.62 12.86 9.80
CA TRP A 214 16.44 12.74 10.64
C TRP A 214 15.22 13.01 9.78
N ILE A 215 14.35 12.00 9.66
CA ILE A 215 13.12 12.03 8.87
C ILE A 215 11.95 11.99 9.86
N ASN A 216 11.07 12.98 9.80
CA ASN A 216 9.94 13.11 10.71
C ASN A 216 8.71 13.57 9.90
N SER A 217 8.06 12.58 9.27
CA SER A 217 6.84 12.78 8.49
C SER A 217 5.64 12.99 9.41
N HIS A 218 4.78 13.94 9.07
CA HIS A 218 3.52 14.17 9.77
C HIS A 218 2.35 13.74 8.88
N GLN A 219 2.06 12.44 8.89
CA GLN A 219 0.91 11.85 8.20
C GLN A 219 -0.26 11.63 9.17
N PRO A 220 -1.49 11.48 8.65
CA PRO A 220 -2.61 10.94 9.42
C PRO A 220 -2.26 9.60 10.08
N TRP A 221 -2.97 9.24 11.14
CA TRP A 221 -2.77 7.95 11.83
C TRP A 221 -3.58 6.79 11.24
N ASP A 222 -4.52 7.08 10.35
CA ASP A 222 -5.37 6.09 9.69
C ASP A 222 -5.78 6.57 8.29
N GLY A 223 -6.27 5.65 7.46
CA GLY A 223 -6.74 5.87 6.11
C GLY A 223 -5.67 5.60 5.05
N PRO A 224 -5.99 5.85 3.76
CA PRO A 224 -5.19 5.37 2.63
C PRO A 224 -3.82 6.05 2.45
N VAL A 225 -3.52 7.06 3.28
CA VAL A 225 -2.26 7.83 3.27
C VAL A 225 -1.58 7.87 4.65
N ALA A 226 -2.08 7.10 5.62
CA ALA A 226 -1.43 6.95 6.93
C ALA A 226 -0.14 6.12 6.83
#